data_AF-A0A1S9PM99-F1
#
_entry.id   AF-A0A1S9PM99-F1
#
_cell.length_a   1.000
_cell.length_b   1.000
_cell.length_c   1.000
_cell.angle_alpha   90.00
_cell.angle_beta   90.00
_cell.angle_gamma   90.00
#
_symmetry.space_group_name_H-M   'P 1'
#
loop_
_entity.id
_entity.type
_entity.pdbx_description
1 polymer ?
#
loop_
_entity_poly.entity_id
_entity_poly.type
_entity_poly.pdbx_seq_one_letter_code
_entity_poly.pdbx_strand_id
1 'polypeptide(L)'
;MLRIDIPQSSALINKDMFVDYNIPKPPNGTNTEINEDVVLLFDDEEQAVAYLDKLEEHADDLDDESPGKDVITALITAITEDAFVQAFIDAGE
;
A
#
# COMPACT_ATOMS: atom_id res chain seq x y z
N MET A 1 1.69 -9.71 -13.13
CA MET A 1 2.63 -9.08 -12.17
C MET A 1 2.37 -7.59 -12.13
N LEU A 2 1.53 -7.20 -11.18
CA LEU A 2 1.12 -5.82 -10.93
C LEU A 2 2.16 -5.14 -10.02
N ARG A 3 2.43 -3.86 -10.30
CA ARG A 3 3.36 -3.03 -9.55
C ARG A 3 2.67 -1.71 -9.25
N ILE A 4 2.64 -1.35 -7.98
CA ILE A 4 2.03 -0.10 -7.53
C ILE A 4 3.13 0.73 -6.91
N ASP A 5 3.44 1.84 -7.57
CA ASP A 5 4.44 2.81 -7.11
C ASP A 5 3.81 3.69 -6.04
N ILE A 6 4.40 3.68 -4.86
CA ILE A 6 3.99 4.54 -3.75
C ILE A 6 4.87 5.79 -3.81
N PRO A 7 4.31 6.94 -4.22
CA PRO A 7 5.09 8.16 -4.25
C PRO A 7 5.56 8.48 -2.84
N GLN A 8 6.79 8.95 -2.71
CA GLN A 8 7.33 9.43 -1.44
C GLN A 8 6.68 10.78 -1.02
N SER A 9 5.36 10.78 -0.81
CA SER A 9 4.57 11.96 -0.41
C SER A 9 4.95 12.47 0.99
N SER A 10 5.58 11.62 1.81
CA SER A 10 6.08 11.97 3.13
C SER A 10 7.37 11.21 3.42
N ALA A 11 8.26 11.81 4.23
CA ALA A 11 9.49 11.15 4.70
C ALA A 11 9.21 9.86 5.52
N LEU A 12 7.95 9.69 5.96
CA LEU A 12 7.47 8.50 6.67
C LEU A 12 7.27 7.30 5.72
N ILE A 13 7.10 7.54 4.41
CA ILE A 13 6.95 6.49 3.41
C ILE A 13 8.33 6.09 2.92
N ASN A 14 8.83 4.95 3.39
CA ASN A 14 10.10 4.39 2.98
C ASN A 14 10.09 2.87 3.20
N LYS A 15 11.14 2.15 2.78
CA LYS A 15 11.19 0.69 2.89
C LYS A 15 11.07 0.15 4.33
N ASP A 16 11.48 0.94 5.32
CA ASP A 16 11.54 0.56 6.72
C ASP A 16 10.19 0.82 7.44
N MET A 17 9.27 1.56 6.81
CA MET A 17 7.93 1.86 7.33
C MET A 17 7.14 0.61 7.75
N PHE A 18 7.31 -0.51 7.03
CA PHE A 18 6.67 -1.78 7.38
C PHE A 18 7.15 -2.35 8.72
N VAL A 19 8.40 -2.09 9.07
CA VAL A 19 8.99 -2.52 10.34
C VAL A 19 8.72 -1.49 11.43
N ASP A 20 8.95 -0.21 11.13
CA ASP A 20 8.79 0.88 12.09
C ASP A 20 7.35 1.07 12.57
N TYR A 21 6.38 0.87 11.68
CA TYR A 21 4.95 1.01 11.99
C TYR A 21 4.20 -0.33 12.05
N ASN A 22 4.93 -1.45 11.99
CA ASN A 22 4.35 -2.80 12.02
C ASN A 22 3.28 -3.06 10.94
N ILE A 23 3.40 -2.40 9.78
CA ILE A 23 2.46 -2.51 8.67
C ILE A 23 2.66 -3.87 7.98
N PRO A 24 1.59 -4.60 7.66
CA PRO A 24 1.69 -5.85 6.91
C PRO A 24 2.38 -5.62 5.57
N LYS A 25 3.27 -6.52 5.16
CA LYS A 25 3.92 -6.44 3.84
C LYS A 25 3.00 -7.02 2.76
N PRO A 26 3.08 -6.51 1.52
CA PRO A 26 2.38 -7.13 0.39
C PRO A 26 2.90 -8.55 0.13
N PRO A 27 2.07 -9.42 -0.48
CA PRO A 27 2.35 -10.85 -0.62
C PRO A 27 3.64 -11.15 -1.40
N ASN A 28 3.94 -10.37 -2.43
CA ASN A 28 5.19 -10.52 -3.21
C ASN A 28 6.31 -9.58 -2.73
N GLY A 29 6.15 -8.96 -1.56
CA GLY A 29 7.11 -8.05 -0.97
C GLY A 29 7.18 -6.68 -1.66
N THR A 30 8.19 -5.91 -1.29
CA THR A 30 8.39 -4.55 -1.80
C THR A 30 9.73 -4.41 -2.48
N ASN A 31 9.79 -3.45 -3.39
CA ASN A 31 11.02 -3.00 -4.01
C ASN A 31 11.24 -1.52 -3.72
N THR A 32 12.45 -1.03 -3.95
CA THR A 32 12.76 0.40 -3.85
C THR A 32 13.35 0.84 -5.18
N GLU A 33 12.73 1.85 -5.78
CA GLU A 33 13.24 2.44 -7.02
C GLU A 33 14.45 3.35 -6.75
N ILE A 34 15.13 3.74 -7.81
CA ILE A 34 16.30 4.65 -7.75
C ILE A 34 15.90 6.02 -7.18
N ASN A 35 14.62 6.42 -7.32
CA ASN A 35 14.06 7.65 -6.79
C ASN A 35 13.58 7.54 -5.32
N GLU A 36 13.94 6.46 -4.62
CA GLU A 36 13.52 6.16 -3.24
C GLU A 36 12.02 5.84 -3.09
N ASP A 37 11.27 5.82 -4.20
CA ASP A 37 9.87 5.36 -4.22
C ASP A 37 9.78 3.88 -3.83
N VAL A 38 8.76 3.56 -3.03
CA VAL A 38 8.48 2.19 -2.60
C VAL A 38 7.54 1.55 -3.60
N VAL A 39 7.93 0.44 -4.19
CA VAL A 39 7.09 -0.31 -5.12
C VAL A 39 6.50 -1.51 -4.39
N LEU A 40 5.17 -1.58 -4.36
CA LEU A 40 4.47 -2.78 -3.90
C LEU A 40 4.36 -3.77 -5.05
N LEU A 41 4.69 -5.04 -4.78
CA LEU A 41 4.64 -6.11 -5.76
C LEU A 41 3.45 -7.03 -5.51
N PHE A 42 2.69 -7.30 -6.56
CA PHE A 42 1.54 -8.20 -6.55
C PHE A 42 1.55 -9.12 -7.79
N ASP A 43 0.94 -10.29 -7.68
CA ASP A 43 0.81 -11.18 -8.85
C ASP A 43 -0.21 -10.58 -9.82
N ASP A 44 -1.38 -10.23 -9.30
CA ASP A 44 -2.55 -9.70 -10.02
C ASP A 44 -3.33 -8.70 -9.15
N GLU A 45 -4.34 -8.07 -9.74
CA GLU A 45 -5.22 -7.08 -9.13
C GLU A 45 -5.93 -7.62 -7.88
N GLU A 46 -6.36 -8.89 -7.90
CA GLU A 46 -7.01 -9.55 -6.75
C GLU A 46 -6.11 -9.52 -5.50
N GLN A 47 -4.79 -9.69 -5.67
CA GLN A 47 -3.86 -9.62 -4.54
C GLN A 47 -3.69 -8.19 -4.01
N ALA A 48 -3.75 -7.19 -4.89
CA ALA A 48 -3.69 -5.80 -4.49
C ALA A 48 -4.95 -5.39 -3.71
N VAL A 49 -6.13 -5.81 -4.17
CA VAL A 49 -7.40 -5.60 -3.45
C VAL A 49 -7.42 -6.34 -2.11
N ALA A 50 -7.02 -7.61 -2.08
CA ALA A 50 -6.95 -8.35 -0.81
C ALA A 50 -5.93 -7.76 0.18
N TYR A 51 -4.91 -7.05 -0.32
CA TYR A 51 -3.97 -6.31 0.50
C TYR A 51 -4.52 -4.96 0.94
N LEU A 52 -5.31 -4.28 0.10
CA LEU A 52 -6.05 -3.07 0.43
C LEU A 52 -6.96 -3.30 1.65
N ASP A 53 -7.78 -4.36 1.63
CA ASP A 53 -8.63 -4.76 2.77
C ASP A 53 -7.83 -4.93 4.07
N LYS A 54 -6.65 -5.56 4.00
CA LYS A 54 -5.78 -5.74 5.17
C LYS A 54 -5.23 -4.42 5.69
N LEU A 55 -4.92 -3.49 4.80
CA LEU A 55 -4.46 -2.16 5.20
C LEU A 55 -5.59 -1.37 5.86
N GLU A 56 -6.81 -1.46 5.34
CA GLU A 56 -7.98 -0.82 5.94
C GLU A 56 -8.28 -1.40 7.33
N GLU A 57 -8.26 -2.72 7.48
CA GLU A 57 -8.41 -3.38 8.80
C GLU A 57 -7.30 -2.93 9.76
N HIS A 58 -6.05 -2.86 9.28
CA HIS A 58 -4.93 -2.42 10.11
C HIS A 58 -4.99 -0.94 10.48
N ALA A 59 -5.54 -0.09 9.61
CA ALA A 59 -5.78 1.32 9.89
C ALA A 59 -6.87 1.54 10.94
N ASP A 60 -7.87 0.66 11.00
CA ASP A 60 -8.96 0.71 12.00
C ASP A 60 -8.45 0.36 13.41
N ASP A 61 -7.44 -0.53 13.49
CA ASP A 61 -6.81 -0.92 14.77
C ASP A 61 -5.84 0.17 15.31
N LEU A 62 -5.48 1.17 14.49
CA LEU A 62 -4.54 2.24 14.85
C LEU A 62 -5.25 3.53 15.29
N ASP A 63 -4.72 4.15 16.34
CA ASP A 63 -5.13 5.48 16.79
C ASP A 63 -5.04 6.52 15.67
N ASP A 64 -6.04 7.39 15.57
CA ASP A 64 -6.11 8.48 14.58
C ASP A 64 -4.91 9.44 14.60
N GLU A 65 -4.23 9.54 15.74
CA GLU A 65 -3.05 10.41 15.92
C GLU A 65 -1.72 9.69 15.64
N SER A 66 -1.75 8.40 15.28
CA SER A 66 -0.55 7.62 15.03
C SER A 66 0.07 7.94 13.67
N PRO A 67 1.38 8.22 13.57
CA PRO A 67 2.06 8.44 12.29
C PRO A 67 2.00 7.22 11.36
N GLY A 68 1.76 6.01 11.90
CA GLY A 68 1.52 4.83 11.10
C GLY A 68 0.21 4.88 10.30
N LYS A 69 -0.81 5.59 10.82
CA LYS A 69 -2.09 5.75 10.13
C LYS A 69 -1.97 6.63 8.90
N ASP A 70 -1.17 7.70 8.96
CA ASP A 70 -0.84 8.53 7.79
C ASP A 70 -0.15 7.70 6.69
N VAL A 71 0.80 6.85 7.07
CA VAL A 71 1.50 5.97 6.12
C VAL A 71 0.53 4.98 5.49
N ILE A 72 -0.31 4.31 6.27
CA ILE A 72 -1.29 3.36 5.76
C ILE A 72 -2.33 4.05 4.88
N THR A 73 -2.79 5.25 5.25
CA THR A 73 -3.73 6.04 4.44
C THR A 73 -3.13 6.38 3.08
N ALA A 74 -1.83 6.73 3.04
CA ALA A 74 -1.13 6.96 1.78
C ALA A 74 -0.99 5.68 0.94
N LEU A 75 -0.73 4.53 1.57
CA LEU A 75 -0.69 3.23 0.89
C LEU A 75 -2.05 2.86 0.29
N ILE A 76 -3.11 2.97 1.09
CA ILE A 76 -4.50 2.74 0.66
C ILE A 76 -4.80 3.64 -0.53
N THR A 77 -4.53 4.94 -0.42
CA THR A 77 -4.80 5.91 -1.49
C THR A 77 -4.05 5.54 -2.77
N ALA A 78 -2.76 5.23 -2.70
CA ALA A 78 -1.97 4.87 -3.87
C ALA A 78 -2.46 3.57 -4.55
N ILE A 79 -2.90 2.58 -3.77
CA ILE A 79 -3.47 1.33 -4.31
C ILE A 79 -4.83 1.60 -4.96
N THR A 80 -5.70 2.38 -4.30
CA THR A 80 -7.04 2.70 -4.80
C THR A 80 -7.02 3.68 -5.98
N GLU A 81 -5.96 4.48 -6.14
CA GLU A 81 -5.75 5.36 -7.30
C GLU A 81 -5.09 4.64 -8.49
N ASP A 82 -4.59 3.41 -8.31
CA ASP A 82 -4.03 2.63 -9.41
C ASP A 82 -5.10 2.23 -10.43
N ALA A 83 -4.80 2.45 -11.71
CA ALA A 83 -5.77 2.25 -12.79
C ALA A 83 -6.19 0.77 -12.97
N PHE A 84 -5.31 -0.19 -12.68
CA PHE A 84 -5.63 -1.62 -12.78
C PHE A 84 -6.51 -2.04 -11.61
N VAL A 85 -6.17 -1.59 -10.40
CA VAL A 85 -7.00 -1.85 -9.21
C VAL A 85 -8.38 -1.21 -9.34
N GLN A 86 -8.47 0.04 -9.81
CA GLN A 86 -9.76 0.69 -10.08
C GLN A 86 -10.59 -0.07 -11.11
N ALA A 87 -9.96 -0.51 -12.20
CA ALA A 87 -10.64 -1.28 -13.23
C ALA A 87 -11.18 -2.61 -12.68
N PHE A 88 -10.43 -3.28 -11.81
CA PHE A 88 -10.87 -4.52 -11.15
C PHE A 88 -12.06 -4.27 -10.21
N ILE A 89 -12.00 -3.22 -9.38
CA ILE A 89 -13.09 -2.85 -8.46
C ILE A 89 -14.36 -2.46 -9.23
N ASP A 90 -14.23 -1.68 -10.32
CA ASP A 90 -15.36 -1.25 -11.15
C ASP A 90 -15.99 -2.41 -11.92
N ALA A 91 -15.19 -3.40 -12.31
CA ALA A 91 -15.67 -4.62 -12.97
C ALA A 91 -16.57 -5.49 -12.06
N GLY A 92 -16.53 -5.28 -10.75
CA GLY A 92 -17.33 -6.01 -9.77
C GLY A 92 -16.99 -7.50 -9.66
N GLU A 93 -15.73 -7.85 -9.98
CA GLU A 93 -15.17 -9.21 -9.83
C GLU A 93 -14.63 -9.47 -8.42
#